data_AF-A0A4V3M864-F1
#
_entry.id   AF-A0A4V3M864-F1
#
_cell.length_a   1.000
_cell.length_b   1.000
_cell.length_c   1.000
_cell.angle_alpha   90.00
_cell.angle_beta   90.00
_cell.angle_gamma   90.00
#
_symmetry.space_group_name_H-M   'P 1'
#
loop_
_entity.id
_entity.type
_entity.pdbx_description
1 polymer ?
#
loop_
_entity_poly.entity_id
_entity_poly.type
_entity_poly.pdbx_seq_one_letter_code
_entity_poly.pdbx_strand_id
1 'polypeptide(L)'
;MTPTGGEPAVDAQAVVDEKGLPAGTGELADPAPNTDNSETTTGTFNISTGGDTLQKLEIADKDGNLVDVTSGGTVQGHNGDLTVTLNGGVYSYSYTLANNVTNADPTKTGAADQATGENFAVTVTDSDGDHASASLTVNVNDDGPHAINDSATQATENAPVTIDVFANDIGGADGTQSSTVTLVAGSLTGGTGTLVNNGNGTFTYTPAAGEDAPVSFKYTITDGDGDKSEATATITLVTDSTPTITVTPTGGEPAVDAQAVVDEKGLPAGTGELADPAPNTDNSETTTGTFNISTGGDTLQKLEIADKDGNLVDVTSGGTVQGHNGDLTVTLNGGVYSYSYTLANNVTNADPTKTGAADQAIGENFAVTVTDSDGDQASASLTVNVNDDGPSIVASGTSVSLTVDETTLATNATASFAGAFTPNFGADGPLD
;
A
#
# COMPACT_ATOMS: atom_id res chain seq x y z
N MET A 1 -14.37 73.26 -40.25
CA MET A 1 -14.18 72.63 -41.57
C MET A 1 -13.73 71.22 -41.27
N THR A 2 -14.51 70.24 -41.67
CA THR A 2 -14.20 68.81 -41.57
C THR A 2 -13.29 68.46 -42.75
N PRO A 3 -12.12 67.81 -42.57
CA PRO A 3 -11.34 67.33 -43.69
C PRO A 3 -12.17 66.31 -44.46
N THR A 4 -12.26 66.52 -45.77
CA THR A 4 -12.96 65.66 -46.72
C THR A 4 -11.96 64.67 -47.30
N GLY A 5 -12.05 63.38 -46.95
CA GLY A 5 -11.42 62.33 -47.77
C GLY A 5 -10.83 61.11 -47.07
N GLY A 6 -10.65 61.11 -45.76
CA GLY A 6 -10.17 59.93 -45.02
C GLY A 6 -11.30 58.99 -44.61
N GLU A 7 -11.18 57.70 -44.92
CA GLU A 7 -11.93 56.65 -44.22
C GLU A 7 -11.67 56.80 -42.70
N PRO A 8 -12.69 56.71 -41.82
CA PRO A 8 -12.46 56.85 -40.39
C PRO A 8 -11.42 55.83 -39.94
N ALA A 9 -10.47 56.26 -39.11
CA ALA A 9 -9.50 55.37 -38.50
C ALA A 9 -10.24 54.26 -37.74
N VAL A 10 -9.89 53.00 -38.02
CA VAL A 10 -10.58 51.82 -37.47
C VAL A 10 -9.64 51.14 -36.49
N ASP A 11 -10.12 50.93 -35.26
CA ASP A 11 -9.42 50.15 -34.26
C ASP A 11 -9.32 48.68 -34.68
N ALA A 12 -8.20 48.04 -34.36
CA ALA A 12 -7.92 46.65 -34.69
C ALA A 12 -7.66 45.83 -33.43
N GLN A 13 -7.94 44.53 -33.52
CA GLN A 13 -7.61 43.56 -32.48
C GLN A 13 -6.75 42.43 -33.07
N ALA A 14 -5.81 41.96 -32.26
CA ALA A 14 -5.02 40.76 -32.50
C ALA A 14 -4.99 39.89 -31.24
N VAL A 15 -4.60 38.63 -31.39
CA VAL A 15 -4.53 37.66 -30.28
C VAL A 15 -3.22 36.89 -30.38
N VAL A 16 -2.60 36.65 -29.23
CA VAL A 16 -1.46 35.73 -29.02
C VAL A 16 -1.77 34.78 -27.85
N ASP A 17 -0.93 33.78 -27.65
CA ASP A 17 -1.07 32.75 -26.61
C ASP A 17 0.20 32.68 -25.75
N GLU A 18 0.01 32.49 -24.45
CA GLU A 18 1.09 32.31 -23.48
C GLU A 18 1.76 30.95 -23.59
N LYS A 19 1.03 29.96 -24.11
CA LYS A 19 1.54 28.61 -24.35
C LYS A 19 2.78 28.57 -25.26
N GLY A 20 3.02 29.64 -26.03
CA GLY A 20 4.23 29.82 -26.84
C GLY A 20 5.44 30.38 -26.07
N LEU A 21 5.24 30.95 -24.88
CA LEU A 21 6.32 31.50 -24.05
C LEU A 21 7.24 30.38 -23.54
N PRO A 22 8.57 30.64 -23.44
CA PRO A 22 9.47 29.74 -22.75
C PRO A 22 9.08 29.65 -21.28
N ALA A 23 9.06 28.44 -20.72
CA ALA A 23 8.73 28.24 -19.33
C ALA A 23 9.63 29.08 -18.39
N GLY A 24 9.01 29.82 -17.48
CA GLY A 24 9.69 30.74 -16.57
C GLY A 24 10.52 30.03 -15.50
N THR A 25 11.85 30.01 -15.64
CA THR A 25 12.90 29.84 -14.59
C THR A 25 12.80 28.72 -13.53
N GLY A 26 11.89 27.75 -13.66
CA GLY A 26 11.71 26.67 -12.66
C GLY A 26 11.15 25.34 -13.18
N GLU A 27 10.99 25.18 -14.49
CA GLU A 27 10.44 23.96 -15.09
C GLU A 27 11.49 22.83 -15.25
N LEU A 28 11.06 21.57 -15.12
CA LEU A 28 11.72 20.47 -15.80
C LEU A 28 11.48 20.63 -17.30
N ALA A 29 12.55 20.91 -18.04
CA ALA A 29 12.53 21.21 -19.47
C ALA A 29 11.53 20.36 -20.27
N ASP A 30 10.69 21.04 -21.06
CA ASP A 30 10.13 20.44 -22.28
C ASP A 30 11.28 19.70 -23.02
N PRO A 31 11.14 18.40 -23.32
CA PRO A 31 12.16 17.65 -24.06
C PRO A 31 12.44 18.21 -25.47
N ALA A 32 11.71 19.19 -25.97
CA ALA A 32 11.95 19.87 -27.25
C ALA A 32 12.10 21.40 -27.12
N PRO A 33 12.91 22.06 -27.98
CA PRO A 33 12.83 23.51 -28.17
C PRO A 33 11.41 23.87 -28.63
N ASN A 34 10.75 24.85 -28.00
CA ASN A 34 9.40 25.26 -28.37
C ASN A 34 9.34 25.60 -29.88
N THR A 35 8.68 24.76 -30.67
CA THR A 35 8.34 25.09 -32.07
C THR A 35 7.00 25.80 -32.18
N ASP A 36 6.35 26.02 -31.05
CA ASP A 36 5.15 26.84 -30.92
C ASP A 36 5.54 28.30 -31.12
N ASN A 37 4.81 28.99 -32.00
CA ASN A 37 5.02 30.40 -32.34
C ASN A 37 3.76 31.24 -32.06
N SER A 38 2.85 30.71 -31.24
CA SER A 38 1.58 31.34 -30.86
C SER A 38 1.73 32.60 -30.01
N GLU A 39 2.93 32.84 -29.47
CA GLU A 39 3.34 34.10 -28.85
C GLU A 39 3.50 35.24 -29.86
N THR A 40 3.44 34.94 -31.17
CA THR A 40 3.58 35.93 -32.25
C THR A 40 2.29 36.11 -33.07
N THR A 41 1.93 37.35 -33.39
CA THR A 41 0.83 37.69 -34.31
C THR A 41 1.25 38.76 -35.32
N THR A 42 0.65 38.76 -36.51
CA THR A 42 1.05 39.66 -37.61
C THR A 42 -0.15 40.30 -38.30
N GLY A 43 0.07 41.47 -38.91
CA GLY A 43 -0.95 42.17 -39.69
C GLY A 43 -0.39 43.34 -40.48
N THR A 44 -1.28 44.20 -40.98
CA THR A 44 -0.91 45.40 -41.76
C THR A 44 -1.60 46.64 -41.24
N PHE A 45 -0.88 47.77 -41.27
CA PHE A 45 -1.47 49.09 -41.12
C PHE A 45 -1.94 49.59 -42.48
N ASN A 46 -3.26 49.71 -42.65
CA ASN A 46 -3.85 50.25 -43.87
C ASN A 46 -3.95 51.77 -43.74
N ILE A 47 -2.94 52.47 -44.27
CA ILE A 47 -2.85 53.92 -44.19
C ILE A 47 -3.31 54.53 -45.51
N SER A 48 -4.28 55.45 -45.44
CA SER A 48 -4.74 56.27 -46.57
C SER A 48 -4.55 57.74 -46.23
N THR A 49 -3.81 58.44 -47.09
CA THR A 49 -3.48 59.87 -46.96
C THR A 49 -4.34 60.75 -47.88
N GLY A 50 -5.42 60.22 -48.44
CA GLY A 50 -6.33 61.00 -49.29
C GLY A 50 -5.73 61.54 -50.61
N GLY A 51 -4.51 61.13 -50.97
CA GLY A 51 -3.77 61.64 -52.14
C GLY A 51 -2.46 62.34 -51.79
N ASP A 52 -2.23 62.64 -50.51
CA ASP A 52 -0.99 63.25 -50.01
C ASP A 52 0.09 62.21 -49.70
N THR A 53 1.30 62.66 -49.37
CA THR A 53 2.37 61.75 -48.91
C THR A 53 2.33 61.58 -47.40
N LEU A 54 2.57 60.37 -46.90
CA LEU A 54 2.68 60.14 -45.46
C LEU A 54 3.91 60.88 -44.91
N GLN A 55 3.70 61.74 -43.90
CA GLN A 55 4.79 62.43 -43.21
C GLN A 55 5.27 61.65 -41.99
N LYS A 56 4.33 61.13 -41.18
CA LYS A 56 4.66 60.35 -39.98
C LYS A 56 3.71 59.19 -39.74
N LEU A 57 4.26 58.10 -39.21
CA LEU A 57 3.56 57.04 -38.49
C LEU A 57 4.18 56.92 -37.10
N GLU A 58 3.42 57.28 -36.06
CA GLU A 58 3.85 57.29 -34.67
C GLU A 58 2.99 56.32 -33.85
N ILE A 59 3.62 55.52 -32.99
CA ILE A 59 2.93 54.57 -32.10
C ILE A 59 3.37 54.83 -30.66
N ALA A 60 2.42 54.88 -29.72
CA ALA A 60 2.74 55.03 -28.31
C ALA A 60 3.38 53.76 -27.73
N ASP A 61 4.50 53.91 -27.02
CA ASP A 61 5.12 52.84 -26.23
C ASP A 61 4.43 52.64 -24.86
N LYS A 62 4.91 51.66 -24.08
CA LYS A 62 4.46 51.35 -22.72
C LYS A 62 4.48 52.54 -21.73
N ASP A 63 5.28 53.57 -22.00
CA ASP A 63 5.37 54.77 -21.15
C ASP A 63 4.51 55.92 -21.70
N GLY A 64 3.79 55.68 -22.80
CA GLY A 64 2.94 56.64 -23.50
C GLY A 64 3.69 57.58 -24.44
N ASN A 65 4.97 57.34 -24.71
CA ASN A 65 5.77 58.16 -25.61
C ASN A 65 5.51 57.76 -27.07
N LEU A 66 5.32 58.73 -27.95
CA LEU A 66 5.19 58.48 -29.39
C LEU A 66 6.54 58.11 -29.99
N VAL A 67 6.64 56.89 -30.52
CA VAL A 67 7.78 56.37 -31.27
C VAL A 67 7.49 56.52 -32.76
N ASP A 68 8.35 57.26 -33.47
CA ASP A 68 8.28 57.41 -34.93
C ASP A 68 8.78 56.13 -35.61
N VAL A 69 7.87 55.42 -36.28
CA VAL A 69 8.11 54.18 -37.02
C VAL A 69 7.87 54.36 -38.53
N THR A 70 7.95 55.59 -39.03
CA THR A 70 7.76 55.91 -40.46
C THR A 70 8.74 55.16 -41.37
N SER A 71 9.94 54.82 -40.88
CA SER A 71 10.91 54.01 -41.61
C SER A 71 10.93 52.53 -41.18
N GLY A 72 9.90 52.09 -40.46
CA GLY A 72 9.94 50.86 -39.66
C GLY A 72 10.65 51.07 -38.31
N GLY A 73 10.49 50.13 -37.39
CA GLY A 73 11.06 50.19 -36.05
C GLY A 73 10.37 49.24 -35.08
N THR A 74 10.83 49.22 -33.83
CA THR A 74 10.21 48.44 -32.75
C THR A 74 9.68 49.40 -31.68
N VAL A 75 8.48 49.12 -31.20
CA VAL A 75 7.82 49.84 -30.10
C VAL A 75 7.67 48.86 -28.95
N GLN A 76 8.17 49.24 -27.78
CA GLN A 76 8.09 48.40 -26.58
C GLN A 76 6.71 48.48 -25.94
N GLY A 77 6.06 47.33 -25.82
CA GLY A 77 4.84 47.15 -25.02
C GLY A 77 5.17 46.80 -23.57
N HIS A 78 4.13 46.55 -22.78
CA HIS A 78 4.27 46.05 -21.41
C HIS A 78 4.56 44.55 -21.39
N ASN A 79 3.89 43.80 -22.28
CA ASN A 79 3.90 42.35 -22.30
C ASN A 79 4.73 41.80 -23.47
N GLY A 80 5.01 42.60 -24.49
CA GLY A 80 5.81 42.21 -25.65
C GLY A 80 6.26 43.39 -26.50
N ASP A 81 6.83 43.10 -27.66
CA ASP A 81 7.36 44.10 -28.58
C ASP A 81 6.59 44.11 -29.91
N LEU A 82 6.18 45.30 -30.37
CA LEU A 82 5.57 45.52 -31.67
C LEU A 82 6.61 45.99 -32.67
N THR A 83 6.92 45.16 -33.67
CA THR A 83 7.84 45.49 -34.76
C THR A 83 7.07 45.89 -36.02
N VAL A 84 7.31 47.10 -36.50
CA VAL A 84 6.76 47.65 -37.74
C VAL A 84 7.80 47.54 -38.86
N THR A 85 7.40 46.96 -39.98
CA THR A 85 8.24 46.80 -41.18
C THR A 85 7.60 47.55 -42.35
N LEU A 86 8.40 48.38 -43.01
CA LEU A 86 8.02 49.02 -44.27
C LEU A 86 8.64 48.25 -45.44
N ASN A 87 7.81 47.65 -46.28
CA ASN A 87 8.25 46.96 -47.50
C ASN A 87 7.43 47.42 -48.70
N GLY A 88 8.08 48.09 -49.66
CA GLY A 88 7.44 48.52 -50.91
C GLY A 88 6.24 49.47 -50.71
N GLY A 89 6.25 50.29 -49.64
CA GLY A 89 5.15 51.20 -49.30
C GLY A 89 4.04 50.60 -48.43
N VAL A 90 4.13 49.31 -48.09
CA VAL A 90 3.20 48.63 -47.18
C VAL A 90 3.81 48.57 -45.78
N TYR A 91 3.05 49.01 -44.79
CA TYR A 91 3.40 48.87 -43.37
C TYR A 91 2.78 47.58 -42.83
N SER A 92 3.62 46.59 -42.51
CA SER A 92 3.23 45.40 -41.78
C SER A 92 3.70 45.48 -40.33
N TYR A 93 3.02 44.81 -39.43
CA TYR A 93 3.48 44.61 -38.06
C TYR A 93 3.64 43.12 -37.72
N SER A 94 4.56 42.87 -36.81
CA SER A 94 4.67 41.61 -36.06
C SER A 94 4.73 41.99 -34.59
N TYR A 95 3.91 41.35 -33.77
CA TYR A 95 3.97 41.47 -32.32
C TYR A 95 4.45 40.14 -31.75
N THR A 96 5.37 40.18 -30.79
CA THR A 96 5.86 38.99 -30.08
C THR A 96 5.73 39.21 -28.58
N LEU A 97 4.94 38.36 -27.92
CA LEU A 97 4.78 38.31 -26.48
C LEU A 97 6.09 37.86 -25.82
N ALA A 98 6.46 38.50 -24.73
CA ALA A 98 7.70 38.22 -23.99
C ALA A 98 7.47 37.94 -22.50
N ASN A 99 6.35 38.42 -21.94
CA ASN A 99 5.96 38.19 -20.56
C ASN A 99 4.53 37.65 -20.52
N ASN A 100 4.26 36.84 -19.51
CA ASN A 100 2.90 36.44 -19.16
C ASN A 100 2.07 37.66 -18.68
N VAL A 101 0.76 37.47 -18.70
CA VAL A 101 -0.25 38.38 -18.19
C VAL A 101 -0.89 37.73 -16.98
N THR A 102 -1.51 38.54 -16.13
CA THR A 102 -2.25 37.96 -15.00
C THR A 102 -3.65 37.55 -15.45
N ASN A 103 -4.05 36.37 -15.02
CA ASN A 103 -5.37 35.78 -15.00
C ASN A 103 -6.55 36.75 -14.93
N ALA A 104 -7.52 36.55 -15.84
CA ALA A 104 -8.80 37.24 -15.83
C ALA A 104 -9.92 36.42 -15.19
N ASP A 105 -9.89 35.08 -15.26
CA ASP A 105 -10.78 34.14 -14.56
C ASP A 105 -10.08 32.81 -14.14
N PRO A 106 -9.82 32.57 -12.83
CA PRO A 106 -9.00 31.45 -12.32
C PRO A 106 -9.64 30.06 -12.40
N THR A 107 -10.65 29.94 -13.26
CA THR A 107 -11.38 28.71 -13.56
C THR A 107 -11.37 28.37 -15.04
N LYS A 108 -10.69 29.15 -15.88
CA LYS A 108 -10.64 29.01 -17.33
C LYS A 108 -9.19 29.07 -17.78
N THR A 109 -8.95 28.67 -19.03
CA THR A 109 -7.65 28.80 -19.69
C THR A 109 -7.87 29.05 -21.18
N GLY A 110 -6.81 29.42 -21.89
CA GLY A 110 -6.74 29.70 -23.31
C GLY A 110 -7.68 30.83 -23.73
N ALA A 111 -8.34 30.68 -24.89
CA ALA A 111 -9.28 31.69 -25.39
C ALA A 111 -10.50 31.94 -24.48
N ALA A 112 -10.77 31.05 -23.52
CA ALA A 112 -11.83 31.25 -22.53
C ALA A 112 -11.37 32.12 -21.36
N ASP A 113 -10.06 32.21 -21.13
CA ASP A 113 -9.40 33.13 -20.21
C ASP A 113 -8.53 34.13 -20.97
N GLN A 114 -9.17 34.92 -21.82
CA GLN A 114 -8.47 35.97 -22.55
C GLN A 114 -8.33 37.20 -21.67
N ALA A 115 -7.10 37.52 -21.26
CA ALA A 115 -6.79 38.78 -20.65
C ALA A 115 -6.83 39.91 -21.69
N THR A 116 -7.34 41.07 -21.28
CA THR A 116 -7.12 42.28 -22.07
C THR A 116 -5.63 42.57 -21.99
N GLY A 117 -4.91 42.30 -23.08
CA GLY A 117 -3.47 42.49 -23.13
C GLY A 117 -3.14 43.98 -23.23
N GLU A 118 -2.42 44.36 -24.27
CA GLU A 118 -1.89 45.72 -24.40
C GLU A 118 -2.45 46.49 -25.59
N ASN A 119 -2.47 47.81 -25.45
CA ASN A 119 -3.07 48.71 -26.43
C ASN A 119 -2.04 49.71 -26.98
N PHE A 120 -1.81 49.65 -28.28
CA PHE A 120 -0.93 50.56 -29.02
C PHE A 120 -1.76 51.67 -29.67
N ALA A 121 -1.63 52.90 -29.17
CA ALA A 121 -2.23 54.06 -29.82
C ALA A 121 -1.40 54.45 -31.05
N VAL A 122 -2.02 54.48 -32.23
CA VAL A 122 -1.39 54.76 -33.52
C VAL A 122 -1.87 56.13 -34.02
N THR A 123 -0.94 56.98 -34.44
CA THR A 123 -1.23 58.27 -35.08
C THR A 123 -0.48 58.38 -36.38
N VAL A 124 -1.19 58.75 -37.45
CA VAL A 124 -0.60 59.08 -38.75
C VAL A 124 -0.75 60.57 -39.02
N THR A 125 0.26 61.13 -39.69
CA THR A 125 0.30 62.53 -40.14
C THR A 125 0.67 62.55 -41.61
N ASP A 126 -0.06 63.26 -42.46
CA ASP A 126 0.32 63.46 -43.86
C ASP A 126 1.18 64.72 -44.08
N SER A 127 1.52 64.99 -45.33
CA SER A 127 2.42 66.08 -45.70
C SER A 127 1.84 67.49 -45.54
N ASP A 128 0.52 67.64 -45.42
CA ASP A 128 -0.10 68.95 -45.19
C ASP A 128 -0.46 69.18 -43.71
N GLY A 129 -0.32 68.15 -42.88
CA GLY A 129 -0.42 68.20 -41.43
C GLY A 129 -1.75 67.70 -40.89
N ASP A 130 -2.58 67.08 -41.72
CA ASP A 130 -3.77 66.38 -41.24
C ASP A 130 -3.37 65.08 -40.51
N HIS A 131 -4.15 64.73 -39.48
CA HIS A 131 -3.87 63.60 -38.60
C HIS A 131 -5.08 62.66 -38.46
N ALA A 132 -4.79 61.37 -38.32
CA ALA A 132 -5.78 60.36 -37.93
C ALA A 132 -5.20 59.43 -36.85
N SER A 133 -6.06 58.95 -35.95
CA SER A 133 -5.65 58.07 -34.84
C SER A 133 -6.54 56.85 -34.74
N ALA A 134 -5.93 55.69 -34.53
CA ALA A 134 -6.56 54.40 -34.25
C ALA A 134 -5.82 53.70 -33.11
N SER A 135 -6.29 52.53 -32.70
CA SER A 135 -5.59 51.66 -31.77
C SER A 135 -5.45 50.24 -32.31
N LEU A 136 -4.37 49.58 -31.91
CA LEU A 136 -4.20 48.14 -32.03
C LEU A 136 -4.19 47.55 -30.63
N THR A 137 -5.22 46.80 -30.28
CA THR A 137 -5.25 46.02 -29.04
C THR A 137 -4.76 44.60 -29.33
N VAL A 138 -3.76 44.13 -28.59
CA VAL A 138 -3.31 42.74 -28.63
C VAL A 138 -3.80 42.06 -27.36
N ASN A 139 -4.76 41.15 -27.49
CA ASN A 139 -5.23 40.32 -26.39
C ASN A 139 -4.32 39.10 -26.22
N VAL A 140 -4.27 38.57 -25.01
CA VAL A 140 -3.45 37.41 -24.67
C VAL A 140 -4.37 36.32 -24.14
N ASN A 141 -4.29 35.13 -24.74
CA ASN A 141 -4.93 33.93 -24.20
C ASN A 141 -4.01 33.34 -23.14
N ASP A 142 -4.49 33.31 -21.90
CA ASP A 142 -3.76 32.85 -20.73
C ASP A 142 -3.64 31.32 -20.70
N ASP A 143 -2.49 30.74 -20.32
CA ASP A 143 -2.29 29.29 -20.31
C ASP A 143 -2.15 28.73 -18.89
N GLY A 144 -3.24 28.22 -18.32
CA GLY A 144 -3.17 27.57 -17.02
C GLY A 144 -2.42 26.23 -16.98
N PRO A 145 -2.25 25.68 -15.77
CA PRO A 145 -1.45 24.49 -15.56
C PRO A 145 -2.18 23.24 -16.06
N HIS A 146 -1.41 22.17 -16.31
CA HIS A 146 -1.95 20.88 -16.75
C HIS A 146 -1.50 19.76 -15.81
N ALA A 147 -2.39 19.35 -14.91
CA ALA A 147 -2.17 18.21 -14.04
C ALA A 147 -2.41 16.90 -14.79
N ILE A 148 -1.51 15.93 -14.63
CA ILE A 148 -1.54 14.64 -15.30
C ILE A 148 -1.65 13.53 -14.25
N ASN A 149 -2.61 12.63 -14.41
CA ASN A 149 -2.85 11.53 -13.46
C ASN A 149 -1.57 10.76 -13.09
N ASP A 150 -1.44 10.47 -11.79
CA ASP A 150 -0.33 9.75 -11.21
C ASP A 150 -0.68 8.33 -10.81
N SER A 151 0.36 7.51 -10.65
CA SER A 151 0.23 6.21 -10.03
C SER A 151 1.43 5.84 -9.18
N ALA A 152 1.19 5.10 -8.09
CA ALA A 152 2.20 4.48 -7.25
C ALA A 152 1.77 3.08 -6.81
N THR A 153 2.75 2.24 -6.46
CA THR A 153 2.51 0.90 -5.92
C THR A 153 3.17 0.77 -4.56
N GLN A 154 2.48 0.12 -3.62
CA GLN A 154 3.02 -0.19 -2.30
C GLN A 154 4.17 -1.20 -2.39
N ALA A 155 5.25 -0.97 -1.64
CA ALA A 155 6.46 -1.80 -1.70
C ALA A 155 6.33 -3.09 -0.88
N THR A 156 5.75 -2.99 0.31
CA THR A 156 5.44 -4.10 1.20
C THR A 156 4.07 -3.86 1.81
N GLU A 157 3.36 -4.93 2.11
CA GLU A 157 2.13 -4.91 2.87
C GLU A 157 2.17 -3.98 4.09
N ASN A 158 1.06 -3.29 4.33
CA ASN A 158 0.86 -2.34 5.42
C ASN A 158 1.85 -1.13 5.45
N ALA A 159 2.80 -1.01 4.51
CA ALA A 159 3.74 0.12 4.45
C ALA A 159 3.12 1.39 3.86
N PRO A 160 3.50 2.59 4.35
CA PRO A 160 3.11 3.85 3.74
C PRO A 160 3.65 4.00 2.31
N VAL A 161 2.85 4.62 1.44
CA VAL A 161 3.20 4.95 0.05
C VAL A 161 3.32 6.45 -0.09
N THR A 162 4.44 6.92 -0.64
CA THR A 162 4.63 8.33 -0.99
C THR A 162 4.62 8.50 -2.50
N ILE A 163 3.85 9.47 -2.98
CA ILE A 163 3.71 9.81 -4.40
C ILE A 163 4.08 11.27 -4.61
N ASP A 164 4.94 11.53 -5.60
CA ASP A 164 5.25 12.88 -6.09
C ASP A 164 4.35 13.14 -7.29
N VAL A 165 3.36 14.03 -7.10
CA VAL A 165 2.36 14.32 -8.14
C VAL A 165 2.82 15.39 -9.12
N PHE A 166 3.96 16.06 -8.87
CA PHE A 166 4.49 17.03 -9.81
C PHE A 166 5.37 16.43 -10.90
N ALA A 167 5.77 15.18 -10.75
CA ALA A 167 6.83 14.59 -11.58
C ALA A 167 6.53 14.62 -13.09
N ASN A 168 5.24 14.68 -13.45
CA ASN A 168 4.72 14.68 -14.82
C ASN A 168 3.79 15.87 -15.14
N ASP A 169 3.57 16.79 -14.20
CA ASP A 169 2.68 17.95 -14.38
C ASP A 169 3.36 19.07 -15.18
N ILE A 170 2.55 19.89 -15.85
CA ILE A 170 3.01 21.08 -16.61
C ILE A 170 2.46 22.33 -15.92
N GLY A 171 3.30 23.36 -15.75
CA GLY A 171 2.97 24.54 -14.95
C GLY A 171 2.42 25.77 -15.67
N GLY A 172 2.28 25.74 -16.99
CA GLY A 172 1.94 26.93 -17.79
C GLY A 172 3.10 27.95 -17.85
N ALA A 173 2.87 29.09 -18.50
CA ALA A 173 3.85 30.18 -18.57
C ALA A 173 4.10 30.85 -17.21
N ASP A 174 3.10 30.85 -16.31
CA ASP A 174 3.20 31.36 -14.93
C ASP A 174 3.99 30.47 -13.97
N GLY A 175 4.20 29.21 -14.36
CA GLY A 175 4.90 28.20 -13.56
C GLY A 175 4.10 27.72 -12.34
N THR A 176 4.44 26.54 -11.83
CA THR A 176 3.81 26.02 -10.60
C THR A 176 4.56 26.46 -9.35
N GLN A 177 3.81 26.77 -8.30
CA GLN A 177 4.38 26.87 -6.96
C GLN A 177 4.30 25.50 -6.29
N SER A 178 5.43 24.82 -6.07
CA SER A 178 5.40 23.47 -5.45
C SER A 178 4.69 23.41 -4.08
N SER A 179 4.57 24.56 -3.40
CA SER A 179 3.81 24.73 -2.16
C SER A 179 2.29 24.92 -2.33
N THR A 180 1.73 24.90 -3.54
CA THR A 180 0.29 25.16 -3.81
C THR A 180 -0.52 23.91 -4.15
N VAL A 181 0.07 22.71 -4.18
CA VAL A 181 -0.73 21.49 -4.36
C VAL A 181 -1.67 21.29 -3.20
N THR A 182 -2.96 21.17 -3.50
CA THR A 182 -3.99 20.96 -2.50
C THR A 182 -4.72 19.65 -2.74
N LEU A 183 -5.13 19.01 -1.64
CA LEU A 183 -6.01 17.85 -1.68
C LEU A 183 -7.44 18.33 -1.99
N VAL A 184 -8.10 17.74 -2.97
CA VAL A 184 -9.54 17.96 -3.16
C VAL A 184 -10.27 17.29 -1.99
N ALA A 185 -10.90 18.10 -1.15
CA ALA A 185 -11.52 17.63 0.09
C ALA A 185 -12.56 16.52 -0.18
N GLY A 186 -12.46 15.41 0.55
CA GLY A 186 -13.37 14.27 0.42
C GLY A 186 -13.19 13.43 -0.86
N SER A 187 -12.10 13.62 -1.61
CA SER A 187 -11.83 12.85 -2.83
C SER A 187 -11.16 11.49 -2.59
N LEU A 188 -10.65 11.23 -1.38
CA LEU A 188 -10.06 9.95 -1.02
C LEU A 188 -11.13 8.85 -1.08
N THR A 189 -10.88 7.83 -1.89
CA THR A 189 -11.78 6.70 -2.11
C THR A 189 -10.99 5.39 -2.21
N GLY A 190 -11.67 4.26 -1.99
CA GLY A 190 -11.08 2.93 -2.11
C GLY A 190 -10.41 2.40 -0.83
N GLY A 191 -10.10 3.26 0.14
CA GLY A 191 -9.41 2.89 1.37
C GLY A 191 -9.96 3.56 2.64
N THR A 192 -9.51 3.08 3.79
CA THR A 192 -9.85 3.63 5.13
C THR A 192 -8.65 4.16 5.89
N GLY A 193 -7.46 4.05 5.29
CA GLY A 193 -6.22 4.65 5.77
C GLY A 193 -6.24 6.18 5.81
N THR A 194 -5.04 6.74 6.02
CA THR A 194 -4.85 8.18 6.17
C THR A 194 -4.02 8.74 5.03
N LEU A 195 -4.47 9.86 4.46
CA LEU A 195 -3.75 10.60 3.43
C LEU A 195 -3.25 11.93 3.99
N VAL A 196 -1.96 12.19 3.82
CA VAL A 196 -1.30 13.42 4.24
C VAL A 196 -0.73 14.13 3.02
N ASN A 197 -1.06 15.41 2.86
CA ASN A 197 -0.34 16.31 1.96
C ASN A 197 0.90 16.83 2.69
N ASN A 198 2.09 16.56 2.15
CA ASN A 198 3.35 16.94 2.79
C ASN A 198 3.75 18.41 2.53
N GLY A 199 2.98 19.15 1.72
CA GLY A 199 3.17 20.57 1.45
C GLY A 199 4.35 20.89 0.51
N ASN A 200 4.88 19.88 -0.16
CA ASN A 200 5.99 19.98 -1.11
C ASN A 200 5.69 19.26 -2.44
N GLY A 201 4.41 19.11 -2.76
CA GLY A 201 3.97 18.35 -3.93
C GLY A 201 3.95 16.83 -3.78
N THR A 202 4.32 16.31 -2.61
CA THR A 202 4.18 14.88 -2.32
C THR A 202 3.00 14.60 -1.40
N PHE A 203 2.36 13.46 -1.61
CA PHE A 203 1.35 12.91 -0.73
C PHE A 203 1.83 11.59 -0.14
N THR A 204 1.55 11.37 1.15
CA THR A 204 1.81 10.09 1.80
C THR A 204 0.49 9.44 2.22
N TYR A 205 0.22 8.26 1.69
CA TYR A 205 -0.89 7.41 2.11
C TYR A 205 -0.39 6.32 3.06
N THR A 206 -1.00 6.21 4.23
CA THR A 206 -0.77 5.11 5.19
C THR A 206 -2.03 4.26 5.23
N PRO A 207 -2.03 3.04 4.67
CA PRO A 207 -3.21 2.17 4.66
C PRO A 207 -3.62 1.76 6.07
N ALA A 208 -4.90 1.41 6.25
CA ALA A 208 -5.30 0.67 7.44
C ALA A 208 -4.71 -0.76 7.40
N ALA A 209 -4.66 -1.40 8.57
CA ALA A 209 -4.20 -2.79 8.67
C ALA A 209 -5.12 -3.72 7.84
N GLY A 210 -4.54 -4.61 7.03
CA GLY A 210 -5.26 -5.54 6.14
C GLY A 210 -5.93 -4.87 4.92
N GLU A 211 -5.57 -3.62 4.60
CA GLU A 211 -6.14 -2.92 3.45
C GLU A 211 -5.40 -3.27 2.15
N ASP A 212 -6.11 -3.86 1.18
CA ASP A 212 -5.54 -4.31 -0.10
C ASP A 212 -6.24 -3.74 -1.35
N ALA A 213 -7.34 -3.00 -1.17
CA ALA A 213 -8.08 -2.38 -2.26
C ALA A 213 -7.31 -1.18 -2.84
N PRO A 214 -7.32 -0.97 -4.17
CA PRO A 214 -6.73 0.23 -4.76
C PRO A 214 -7.37 1.51 -4.23
N VAL A 215 -6.53 2.50 -3.94
CA VAL A 215 -6.92 3.79 -3.36
C VAL A 215 -6.74 4.88 -4.40
N SER A 216 -7.64 5.86 -4.42
CA SER A 216 -7.48 7.04 -5.27
C SER A 216 -7.90 8.33 -4.57
N PHE A 217 -7.26 9.42 -4.95
CA PHE A 217 -7.62 10.77 -4.51
C PHE A 217 -7.37 11.77 -5.63
N LYS A 218 -8.01 12.94 -5.53
CA LYS A 218 -7.80 14.04 -6.46
C LYS A 218 -6.98 15.15 -5.82
N TYR A 219 -6.11 15.76 -6.61
CA TYR A 219 -5.35 16.94 -6.21
C TYR A 219 -5.57 18.07 -7.21
N THR A 220 -5.29 19.30 -6.75
CA THR A 220 -5.31 20.50 -7.58
C THR A 220 -3.94 21.15 -7.53
N ILE A 221 -3.36 21.44 -8.70
CA ILE A 221 -2.20 22.33 -8.84
C ILE A 221 -2.69 23.74 -9.15
N THR A 222 -1.94 24.73 -8.68
CA THR A 222 -2.20 26.15 -8.93
C THR A 222 -0.91 26.83 -9.33
N ASP A 223 -0.94 27.57 -10.43
CA ASP A 223 0.21 28.30 -10.96
C ASP A 223 0.43 29.66 -10.26
N GLY A 224 1.24 30.51 -10.89
CA GLY A 224 1.68 31.80 -10.35
C GLY A 224 0.56 32.82 -10.17
N ASP A 225 -0.49 32.75 -10.97
CA ASP A 225 -1.53 33.78 -11.03
C ASP A 225 -2.93 33.30 -10.63
N GLY A 226 -3.10 31.99 -10.44
CA GLY A 226 -4.22 31.41 -9.69
C GLY A 226 -5.04 30.37 -10.46
N ASP A 227 -4.65 30.07 -11.68
CA ASP A 227 -5.26 29.06 -12.53
C ASP A 227 -5.08 27.65 -11.97
N LYS A 228 -6.05 26.78 -12.25
CA LYS A 228 -6.18 25.49 -11.57
C LYS A 228 -6.35 24.33 -12.52
N SER A 229 -5.64 23.26 -12.22
CA SER A 229 -5.76 21.96 -12.88
C SER A 229 -5.99 20.86 -11.86
N GLU A 230 -6.91 19.94 -12.13
CA GLU A 230 -7.16 18.77 -11.29
C GLU A 230 -6.73 17.49 -11.99
N ALA A 231 -6.11 16.58 -11.23
CA ALA A 231 -5.83 15.22 -11.67
C ALA A 231 -6.08 14.20 -10.55
N THR A 232 -6.02 12.93 -10.92
CA THR A 232 -6.24 11.79 -10.02
C THR A 232 -4.95 11.04 -9.78
N ALA A 233 -4.60 10.84 -8.53
CA ALA A 233 -3.53 9.96 -8.09
C ALA A 233 -4.12 8.61 -7.67
N THR A 234 -3.56 7.51 -8.18
CA THR A 234 -3.99 6.14 -7.86
C THR A 234 -2.87 5.36 -7.18
N ILE A 235 -3.18 4.70 -6.06
CA ILE A 235 -2.25 3.88 -5.30
C ILE A 235 -2.73 2.42 -5.35
N THR A 236 -1.87 1.54 -5.86
CA THR A 236 -2.11 0.09 -5.81
C THR A 236 -1.47 -0.47 -4.55
N LEU A 237 -2.28 -1.11 -3.70
CA LEU A 237 -1.80 -1.77 -2.48
C LEU A 237 -1.37 -3.21 -2.78
N VAL A 238 -0.50 -3.75 -1.93
CA VAL A 238 -0.15 -5.18 -1.92
C VAL A 238 -1.33 -5.95 -1.35
N THR A 239 -1.50 -7.20 -1.79
CA THR A 239 -2.55 -8.10 -1.29
C THR A 239 -2.37 -8.42 0.17
N ASP A 240 -3.49 -8.47 0.90
CA ASP A 240 -3.55 -8.87 2.31
C ASP A 240 -3.10 -10.33 2.52
N SER A 241 -2.22 -10.56 3.48
CA SER A 241 -1.61 -11.86 3.78
C SER A 241 -2.30 -12.56 4.95
N THR A 242 -3.19 -13.52 4.67
CA THR A 242 -3.69 -14.39 5.74
C THR A 242 -2.59 -15.34 6.26
N PRO A 243 -2.47 -15.54 7.59
CA PRO A 243 -1.42 -16.37 8.14
C PRO A 243 -1.71 -17.84 7.85
N THR A 244 -0.71 -18.69 8.07
CA THR A 244 -0.84 -20.14 7.95
C THR A 244 -0.15 -20.81 9.14
N ILE A 245 -0.71 -21.94 9.55
CA ILE A 245 -0.12 -22.77 10.60
C ILE A 245 -0.26 -24.25 10.25
N THR A 246 0.81 -25.00 10.49
CA THR A 246 0.81 -26.47 10.53
C THR A 246 1.55 -26.94 11.77
N VAL A 247 1.28 -28.16 12.21
CA VAL A 247 1.99 -28.82 13.31
C VAL A 247 2.77 -29.99 12.75
N THR A 248 4.02 -30.16 13.18
CA THR A 248 4.87 -31.29 12.79
C THR A 248 5.35 -32.05 14.02
N PRO A 249 4.72 -33.19 14.35
CA PRO A 249 5.26 -34.12 15.34
C PRO A 249 6.65 -34.62 14.93
N THR A 250 7.50 -34.90 15.91
CA THR A 250 8.86 -35.40 15.67
C THR A 250 8.79 -36.77 14.99
N GLY A 251 9.38 -36.88 13.79
CA GLY A 251 9.28 -38.09 12.97
C GLY A 251 7.99 -38.22 12.16
N GLY A 252 7.11 -37.21 12.19
CA GLY A 252 5.91 -37.10 11.37
C GLY A 252 6.03 -36.04 10.26
N GLU A 253 4.93 -35.83 9.54
CA GLU A 253 4.80 -34.81 8.49
C GLU A 253 4.00 -33.60 8.99
N PRO A 254 4.21 -32.39 8.41
CA PRO A 254 3.38 -31.22 8.70
C PRO A 254 1.92 -31.43 8.30
N ALA A 255 1.00 -31.14 9.22
CA ALA A 255 -0.44 -31.18 8.96
C ALA A 255 -1.19 -30.08 9.71
N VAL A 256 -2.36 -29.69 9.22
CA VAL A 256 -3.29 -28.80 9.94
C VAL A 256 -4.04 -29.54 11.05
N ASP A 257 -4.13 -30.86 10.96
CA ASP A 257 -4.80 -31.79 11.85
C ASP A 257 -3.82 -32.88 12.31
N ALA A 258 -2.68 -32.45 12.85
CA ALA A 258 -1.58 -33.35 13.19
C ALA A 258 -1.94 -34.33 14.29
N GLN A 259 -1.37 -35.53 14.17
CA GLN A 259 -1.55 -36.63 15.11
C GLN A 259 -0.19 -36.99 15.71
N ALA A 260 -0.09 -37.02 17.03
CA ALA A 260 1.05 -37.56 17.76
C ALA A 260 0.62 -38.78 18.58
N VAL A 261 1.59 -39.58 19.00
CA VAL A 261 1.35 -40.80 19.78
C VAL A 261 2.29 -40.84 20.97
N VAL A 262 1.76 -41.20 22.13
CA VAL A 262 2.48 -41.53 23.37
C VAL A 262 2.07 -42.92 23.86
N ASP A 263 2.80 -43.48 24.81
CA ASP A 263 2.56 -44.81 25.37
C ASP A 263 2.39 -44.74 26.89
N GLU A 264 1.40 -45.46 27.41
CA GLU A 264 1.18 -45.56 28.86
C GLU A 264 2.26 -46.37 29.56
N LYS A 265 3.02 -47.19 28.85
CA LYS A 265 4.14 -47.95 29.42
C LYS A 265 5.21 -47.04 30.04
N GLY A 266 5.27 -45.78 29.60
CA GLY A 266 6.09 -44.72 30.20
C GLY A 266 5.54 -44.20 31.55
N LEU A 267 4.36 -44.59 31.97
CA LEU A 267 3.80 -44.29 33.30
C LEU A 267 4.19 -45.37 34.32
N PRO A 268 4.26 -45.04 35.63
CA PRO A 268 4.46 -46.05 36.68
C PRO A 268 3.31 -47.07 36.74
N ALA A 269 3.64 -48.36 36.92
CA ALA A 269 2.65 -49.42 37.01
C ALA A 269 1.78 -49.32 38.28
N GLY A 270 0.46 -49.49 38.12
CA GLY A 270 -0.49 -49.61 39.24
C GLY A 270 -0.82 -48.30 39.97
N THR A 271 -0.58 -47.14 39.35
CA THR A 271 -0.99 -45.85 39.90
C THR A 271 -2.12 -45.28 39.07
N GLY A 272 -3.35 -45.37 39.58
CA GLY A 272 -4.42 -44.42 39.22
C GLY A 272 -4.11 -42.98 39.71
N GLU A 273 -2.85 -42.54 39.61
CA GLU A 273 -2.29 -41.29 40.10
C GLU A 273 -1.14 -40.83 39.19
N LEU A 274 -0.93 -39.51 39.15
CA LEU A 274 0.09 -38.79 38.38
C LEU A 274 1.48 -39.44 38.44
N ALA A 275 2.21 -39.40 37.32
CA ALA A 275 3.58 -39.91 37.19
C ALA A 275 4.49 -39.56 38.38
N ASP A 276 5.22 -40.56 38.90
CA ASP A 276 6.32 -40.36 39.86
C ASP A 276 7.41 -39.51 39.19
N PRO A 277 7.86 -38.38 39.78
CA PRO A 277 8.95 -37.56 39.24
C PRO A 277 10.32 -38.26 39.24
N ALA A 278 10.44 -39.48 39.75
CA ALA A 278 11.64 -40.29 39.54
C ALA A 278 11.75 -40.67 38.06
N PRO A 279 12.87 -40.35 37.37
CA PRO A 279 13.05 -40.73 35.98
C PRO A 279 13.01 -42.26 35.86
N ASN A 280 11.94 -42.78 35.26
CA ASN A 280 12.04 -44.07 34.61
C ASN A 280 12.90 -43.89 33.34
N THR A 281 13.44 -44.97 32.81
CA THR A 281 14.32 -44.92 31.63
C THR A 281 13.55 -44.90 30.32
N ASP A 282 12.23 -44.81 30.39
CA ASP A 282 11.30 -44.94 29.27
C ASP A 282 10.49 -43.66 29.18
N ASN A 283 10.76 -42.85 28.15
CA ASN A 283 10.17 -41.52 27.96
C ASN A 283 9.03 -41.55 26.92
N SER A 284 8.40 -42.71 26.72
CA SER A 284 7.36 -42.93 25.71
C SER A 284 6.04 -42.22 26.04
N GLU A 285 5.88 -41.74 27.27
CA GLU A 285 4.81 -40.84 27.73
C GLU A 285 4.96 -39.41 27.18
N THR A 286 6.10 -39.09 26.54
CA THR A 286 6.39 -37.77 25.98
C THR A 286 6.46 -37.79 24.45
N THR A 287 5.88 -36.77 23.81
CA THR A 287 6.02 -36.51 22.37
C THR A 287 6.36 -35.05 22.11
N THR A 288 7.15 -34.79 21.07
CA THR A 288 7.66 -33.44 20.75
C THR A 288 7.37 -33.07 19.31
N GLY A 289 7.41 -31.78 18.98
CA GLY A 289 7.29 -31.33 17.59
C GLY A 289 7.43 -29.81 17.44
N THR A 290 7.01 -29.29 16.30
CA THR A 290 7.04 -27.85 16.00
C THR A 290 5.68 -27.32 15.53
N PHE A 291 5.43 -26.05 15.81
CA PHE A 291 4.40 -25.24 15.15
C PHE A 291 5.09 -24.44 14.04
N ASN A 292 4.69 -24.68 12.80
CA ASN A 292 5.25 -23.97 11.65
C ASN A 292 4.26 -22.87 11.25
N ILE A 293 4.64 -21.62 11.53
CA ILE A 293 3.80 -20.44 11.35
C ILE A 293 4.40 -19.57 10.24
N SER A 294 3.57 -19.09 9.33
CA SER A 294 3.94 -18.06 8.36
C SER A 294 2.86 -17.00 8.32
N THR A 295 3.24 -15.73 8.54
CA THR A 295 2.37 -14.55 8.51
C THR A 295 2.42 -13.80 7.19
N GLY A 296 3.12 -14.33 6.17
CA GLY A 296 3.24 -13.64 4.89
C GLY A 296 4.00 -12.32 5.01
N GLY A 297 3.36 -11.21 4.61
CA GLY A 297 3.90 -9.85 4.77
C GLY A 297 3.74 -9.26 6.17
N ASP A 298 3.03 -9.94 7.07
CA ASP A 298 2.72 -9.48 8.42
C ASP A 298 3.67 -10.00 9.50
N THR A 299 3.44 -9.49 10.72
CA THR A 299 4.11 -9.94 11.93
C THR A 299 3.15 -10.75 12.80
N LEU A 300 3.68 -11.73 13.54
CA LEU A 300 2.86 -12.51 14.48
C LEU A 300 2.39 -11.63 15.63
N GLN A 301 1.07 -11.57 15.84
CA GLN A 301 0.47 -10.91 17.00
C GLN A 301 0.24 -11.90 18.14
N LYS A 302 -0.33 -13.08 17.84
CA LYS A 302 -0.65 -14.11 18.83
C LYS A 302 -0.47 -15.54 18.32
N LEU A 303 -0.06 -16.42 19.24
CA LEU A 303 -0.23 -17.86 19.17
C LEU A 303 -1.02 -18.31 20.41
N GLU A 304 -2.24 -18.78 20.21
CA GLU A 304 -3.15 -19.20 21.28
C GLU A 304 -3.49 -20.69 21.13
N ILE A 305 -3.59 -21.42 22.25
CA ILE A 305 -3.98 -22.83 22.26
C ILE A 305 -5.08 -23.04 23.29
N ALA A 306 -6.13 -23.78 22.92
CA ALA A 306 -7.21 -24.12 23.83
C ALA A 306 -6.75 -25.13 24.90
N ASP A 307 -7.02 -24.83 26.17
CA ASP A 307 -6.84 -25.75 27.29
C ASP A 307 -8.00 -26.77 27.41
N LYS A 308 -7.91 -27.68 28.38
CA LYS A 308 -8.93 -28.67 28.73
C LYS A 308 -10.34 -28.12 29.01
N ASP A 309 -10.44 -26.84 29.38
CA ASP A 309 -11.72 -26.18 29.66
C ASP A 309 -12.21 -25.36 28.43
N GLY A 310 -11.45 -25.38 27.33
CA GLY A 310 -11.72 -24.64 26.10
C GLY A 310 -11.29 -23.17 26.14
N ASN A 311 -10.54 -22.74 27.15
CA ASN A 311 -10.04 -21.37 27.21
C ASN A 311 -8.78 -21.24 26.36
N LEU A 312 -8.67 -20.13 25.62
CA LEU A 312 -7.47 -19.82 24.86
C LEU A 312 -6.34 -19.35 25.79
N VAL A 313 -5.23 -20.08 25.76
CA VAL A 313 -3.99 -19.74 26.47
C VAL A 313 -3.03 -19.13 25.47
N ASP A 314 -2.62 -17.88 25.71
CA ASP A 314 -1.60 -17.20 24.91
C ASP A 314 -0.20 -17.77 25.22
N VAL A 315 0.40 -18.40 24.21
CA VAL A 315 1.73 -19.00 24.25
C VAL A 315 2.69 -18.33 23.27
N THR A 316 2.41 -17.08 22.87
CA THR A 316 3.25 -16.30 21.95
C THR A 316 4.69 -16.13 22.48
N SER A 317 4.87 -16.11 23.80
CA SER A 317 6.20 -16.08 24.43
C SER A 317 6.68 -17.45 24.94
N GLY A 318 6.04 -18.53 24.51
CA GLY A 318 6.09 -19.84 25.15
C GLY A 318 5.19 -19.92 26.40
N GLY A 319 4.99 -21.12 26.92
CA GLY A 319 4.10 -21.37 28.05
C GLY A 319 3.68 -22.84 28.15
N THR A 320 2.83 -23.15 29.13
CA THR A 320 2.26 -24.50 29.31
C THR A 320 0.75 -24.40 29.25
N VAL A 321 0.13 -25.35 28.55
CA VAL A 321 -1.30 -25.48 28.35
C VAL A 321 -1.75 -26.81 28.96
N GLN A 322 -2.72 -26.74 29.85
CA GLN A 322 -3.21 -27.93 30.56
C GLN A 322 -4.18 -28.72 29.68
N GLY A 323 -3.86 -29.98 29.46
CA GLY A 323 -4.78 -30.97 28.90
C GLY A 323 -5.55 -31.72 29.98
N HIS A 324 -6.45 -32.59 29.56
CA HIS A 324 -7.14 -33.56 30.41
C HIS A 324 -6.21 -34.69 30.86
N ASN A 325 -5.36 -35.18 29.96
CA ASN A 325 -4.53 -36.37 30.20
C ASN A 325 -3.05 -36.02 30.40
N GLY A 326 -2.60 -34.86 29.93
CA GLY A 326 -1.23 -34.38 30.08
C GLY A 326 -1.09 -32.89 29.80
N ASP A 327 0.12 -32.36 29.98
CA ASP A 327 0.41 -30.95 29.77
C ASP A 327 1.20 -30.74 28.46
N LEU A 328 0.82 -29.71 27.69
CA LEU A 328 1.53 -29.28 26.48
C LEU A 328 2.38 -28.05 26.80
N THR A 329 3.70 -28.19 26.74
CA THR A 329 4.65 -27.07 26.92
C THR A 329 5.16 -26.57 25.57
N VAL A 330 4.97 -25.28 25.31
CA VAL A 330 5.44 -24.56 24.11
C VAL A 330 6.67 -23.74 24.46
N THR A 331 7.71 -23.86 23.62
CA THR A 331 8.98 -23.14 23.76
C THR A 331 9.25 -22.35 22.49
N LEU A 332 9.58 -21.07 22.65
CA LEU A 332 10.05 -20.21 21.56
C LEU A 332 11.57 -20.10 21.63
N ASN A 333 12.27 -20.54 20.59
CA ASN A 333 13.73 -20.39 20.48
C ASN A 333 14.12 -19.93 19.08
N GLY A 334 14.71 -18.73 18.99
CA GLY A 334 15.19 -18.19 17.71
C GLY A 334 14.10 -18.02 16.66
N GLY A 335 12.86 -17.74 17.06
CA GLY A 335 11.71 -17.61 16.15
C GLY A 335 11.00 -18.94 15.81
N VAL A 336 11.51 -20.07 16.29
CA VAL A 336 10.89 -21.38 16.10
C VAL A 336 10.09 -21.75 17.34
N TYR A 337 8.81 -22.08 17.14
CA TYR A 337 7.94 -22.62 18.17
C TYR A 337 8.03 -24.16 18.17
N SER A 338 8.54 -24.73 19.24
CA SER A 338 8.53 -26.17 19.49
C SER A 338 7.59 -26.51 20.64
N TYR A 339 7.06 -27.73 20.66
CA TYR A 339 6.28 -28.23 21.78
C TYR A 339 6.86 -29.54 22.34
N SER A 340 6.55 -29.78 23.62
CA SER A 340 6.68 -31.07 24.30
C SER A 340 5.37 -31.33 25.03
N TYR A 341 4.75 -32.45 24.74
CA TYR A 341 3.60 -32.96 25.49
C TYR A 341 4.05 -34.11 26.35
N THR A 342 3.60 -34.15 27.61
CA THR A 342 3.88 -35.26 28.53
C THR A 342 2.56 -35.76 29.11
N LEU A 343 2.25 -37.04 28.86
CA LEU A 343 1.11 -37.74 29.43
C LEU A 343 1.31 -37.87 30.95
N ALA A 344 0.30 -37.48 31.71
CA ALA A 344 0.32 -37.50 33.17
C ALA A 344 -0.67 -38.52 33.75
N ASN A 345 -1.74 -38.83 33.03
CA ASN A 345 -2.79 -39.77 33.41
C ASN A 345 -2.97 -40.84 32.34
N ASN A 346 -3.31 -42.06 32.77
CA ASN A 346 -3.81 -43.08 31.86
C ASN A 346 -5.14 -42.66 31.22
N VAL A 347 -5.47 -43.28 30.10
CA VAL A 347 -6.74 -43.14 29.40
C VAL A 347 -7.44 -44.48 29.36
N THR A 348 -8.76 -44.46 29.44
CA THR A 348 -9.54 -45.71 29.36
C THR A 348 -9.36 -46.37 28.00
N ASN A 349 -9.17 -47.68 28.06
CA ASN A 349 -8.87 -48.49 26.91
C ASN A 349 -9.96 -48.48 25.81
N ALA A 350 -9.56 -48.52 24.54
CA ALA A 350 -10.43 -48.50 23.37
C ALA A 350 -11.02 -49.89 23.04
N ASP A 351 -10.25 -50.96 23.18
CA ASP A 351 -10.65 -52.35 22.97
C ASP A 351 -10.01 -53.28 24.02
N PRO A 352 -10.76 -53.82 24.99
CA PRO A 352 -10.22 -54.61 26.11
C PRO A 352 -9.57 -55.94 25.72
N THR A 353 -9.49 -56.26 24.42
CA THR A 353 -8.83 -57.46 23.90
C THR A 353 -7.48 -57.19 23.23
N LYS A 354 -7.04 -55.94 23.17
CA LYS A 354 -5.80 -55.52 22.51
C LYS A 354 -4.87 -54.87 23.53
N THR A 355 -3.68 -54.45 23.06
CA THR A 355 -2.68 -53.64 23.78
C THR A 355 -1.85 -52.86 22.75
N GLY A 356 -1.14 -51.83 23.21
CA GLY A 356 -0.21 -51.00 22.45
C GLY A 356 -0.90 -50.25 21.30
N ALA A 357 -0.21 -50.13 20.16
CA ALA A 357 -0.76 -49.45 18.98
C ALA A 357 -2.01 -50.12 18.39
N ALA A 358 -2.28 -51.39 18.72
CA ALA A 358 -3.52 -52.07 18.31
C ALA A 358 -4.72 -51.60 19.16
N ASP A 359 -4.46 -50.92 20.26
CA ASP A 359 -5.39 -50.49 21.29
C ASP A 359 -5.26 -49.01 21.62
N GLN A 360 -5.09 -48.22 20.56
CA GLN A 360 -4.88 -46.80 20.68
C GLN A 360 -6.21 -46.08 21.01
N ALA A 361 -6.21 -45.33 22.11
CA ALA A 361 -7.28 -44.41 22.45
C ALA A 361 -7.00 -43.02 21.88
N ILE A 362 -8.06 -42.33 21.48
CA ILE A 362 -7.99 -40.88 21.21
C ILE A 362 -7.80 -40.22 22.56
N GLY A 363 -6.60 -39.70 22.82
CA GLY A 363 -6.26 -39.07 24.09
C GLY A 363 -6.94 -37.71 24.20
N GLU A 364 -6.34 -36.69 23.61
CA GLU A 364 -6.87 -35.33 23.65
C GLU A 364 -6.45 -34.48 22.46
N ASN A 365 -7.14 -33.35 22.27
CA ASN A 365 -6.94 -32.46 21.13
C ASN A 365 -6.71 -31.02 21.57
N PHE A 366 -5.59 -30.45 21.14
CA PHE A 366 -5.24 -29.04 21.33
C PHE A 366 -5.59 -28.26 20.06
N ALA A 367 -6.58 -27.38 20.14
CA ALA A 367 -6.90 -26.44 19.06
C ALA A 367 -5.94 -25.26 19.13
N VAL A 368 -5.31 -24.92 18.01
CA VAL A 368 -4.28 -23.87 17.91
C VAL A 368 -4.78 -22.79 16.98
N THR A 369 -4.68 -21.53 17.40
CA THR A 369 -5.04 -20.35 16.62
C THR A 369 -3.86 -19.41 16.56
N VAL A 370 -3.56 -18.94 15.35
CA VAL A 370 -2.58 -17.88 15.10
C VAL A 370 -3.32 -16.63 14.66
N THR A 371 -2.87 -15.48 15.16
CA THR A 371 -3.32 -14.15 14.72
C THR A 371 -2.10 -13.31 14.36
N ASP A 372 -2.13 -12.62 13.24
CA ASP A 372 -1.07 -11.69 12.82
C ASP A 372 -1.43 -10.22 13.13
N SER A 373 -0.64 -9.28 12.60
CA SER A 373 -0.64 -7.87 13.02
C SER A 373 -1.90 -7.10 12.66
N ASP A 374 -2.59 -7.46 11.58
CA ASP A 374 -3.86 -6.85 11.17
C ASP A 374 -5.09 -7.63 11.64
N GLY A 375 -4.88 -8.84 12.18
CA GLY A 375 -5.89 -9.59 12.91
C GLY A 375 -6.46 -10.77 12.14
N ASP A 376 -5.89 -11.08 10.98
CA ASP A 376 -6.18 -12.28 10.24
C ASP A 376 -5.78 -13.54 11.05
N GLN A 377 -6.50 -14.63 10.80
CA GLN A 377 -6.38 -15.84 11.61
C GLN A 377 -6.24 -17.12 10.80
N ALA A 378 -5.44 -18.02 11.35
CA ALA A 378 -5.34 -19.39 10.90
C ALA A 378 -5.45 -20.36 12.07
N SER A 379 -5.87 -21.59 11.80
CA SER A 379 -6.04 -22.59 12.84
C SER A 379 -5.49 -23.95 12.42
N ALA A 380 -5.00 -24.68 13.41
CA ALA A 380 -4.58 -26.07 13.31
C ALA A 380 -4.98 -26.82 14.58
N SER A 381 -4.75 -28.13 14.61
CA SER A 381 -4.92 -28.95 15.79
C SER A 381 -3.81 -29.97 15.96
N LEU A 382 -3.51 -30.29 17.20
CA LEU A 382 -2.67 -31.41 17.59
C LEU A 382 -3.52 -32.38 18.41
N THR A 383 -3.83 -33.54 17.83
CA THR A 383 -4.40 -34.66 18.58
C THR A 383 -3.28 -35.55 19.07
N VAL A 384 -3.26 -35.85 20.37
CA VAL A 384 -2.33 -36.81 20.97
C VAL A 384 -3.11 -38.08 21.26
N ASN A 385 -2.75 -39.16 20.58
CA ASN A 385 -3.28 -40.49 20.82
C ASN A 385 -2.40 -41.24 21.81
N VAL A 386 -3.00 -42.16 22.55
CA VAL A 386 -2.33 -42.89 23.62
C VAL A 386 -2.43 -44.39 23.33
N ASN A 387 -1.29 -45.08 23.33
CA ASN A 387 -1.23 -46.53 23.26
C ASN A 387 -1.33 -47.11 24.68
N ASP A 388 -2.33 -47.96 24.91
CA ASP A 388 -2.58 -48.64 26.19
C ASP A 388 -1.54 -49.74 26.47
N ASP A 389 -1.01 -49.81 27.69
CA ASP A 389 -0.03 -50.83 28.09
C ASP A 389 -0.68 -52.00 28.86
N GLY A 390 -1.72 -52.60 28.28
CA GLY A 390 -2.50 -53.62 28.97
C GLY A 390 -1.72 -54.81 29.58
N PRO A 391 -2.41 -55.62 30.40
CA PRO A 391 -1.78 -56.49 31.37
C PRO A 391 -0.90 -57.57 30.74
N SER A 392 0.24 -57.84 31.37
CA SER A 392 1.18 -58.90 30.99
C SER A 392 1.58 -59.77 32.18
N ILE A 393 2.10 -60.97 31.90
CA ILE A 393 2.56 -61.90 32.93
C ILE A 393 3.90 -62.50 32.53
N VAL A 394 4.87 -62.45 33.44
CA VAL A 394 6.21 -63.00 33.21
C VAL A 394 6.41 -64.22 34.10
N ALA A 395 6.89 -65.32 33.55
CA ALA A 395 7.29 -66.48 34.33
C ALA A 395 8.61 -66.18 35.08
N SER A 396 8.58 -66.20 36.41
CA SER A 396 9.70 -65.80 37.27
C SER A 396 10.80 -66.88 37.37
N GLY A 397 10.73 -67.93 36.55
CA GLY A 397 11.72 -69.03 36.50
C GLY A 397 11.74 -69.96 37.73
N THR A 398 10.85 -69.77 38.71
CA THR A 398 10.78 -70.61 39.91
C THR A 398 10.09 -71.93 39.57
N SER A 399 10.81 -73.05 39.71
CA SER A 399 10.25 -74.38 39.52
C SER A 399 9.38 -74.78 40.71
N VAL A 400 8.06 -74.77 40.50
CA VAL A 400 7.09 -75.31 41.47
C VAL A 400 6.84 -76.78 41.12
N SER A 401 7.06 -77.67 42.09
CA SER A 401 6.79 -79.11 41.92
C SER A 401 5.58 -79.55 42.73
N LEU A 402 4.67 -80.32 42.12
CA LEU A 402 3.61 -81.03 42.81
C LEU A 402 4.05 -82.49 43.03
N THR A 403 4.12 -82.92 44.30
CA THR A 403 4.35 -84.34 44.64
C THR A 403 3.03 -84.98 45.03
N VAL A 404 2.70 -86.10 44.39
CA VAL A 404 1.51 -86.90 44.71
C VAL A 404 1.95 -88.06 45.59
N ASP A 405 1.23 -88.27 46.69
CA ASP A 405 1.44 -89.44 47.56
C ASP A 405 0.46 -90.55 47.15
N GLU A 406 0.97 -91.60 46.49
CA GLU A 406 0.14 -92.73 46.05
C GLU A 406 -0.20 -93.72 47.19
N THR A 407 0.25 -93.47 48.42
CA THR A 407 -0.06 -94.35 49.56
C THR A 407 -1.46 -94.10 50.13
N THR A 408 -2.04 -92.91 49.92
CA THR A 408 -3.33 -92.50 50.52
C THR A 408 -4.25 -91.80 49.52
N LEU A 409 -5.03 -92.57 48.76
CA LEU A 409 -5.86 -92.09 47.64
C LEU A 409 -7.05 -91.18 48.01
N ALA A 410 -7.30 -90.93 49.30
CA ALA A 410 -8.40 -90.09 49.78
C ALA A 410 -8.04 -88.61 49.94
N THR A 411 -6.77 -88.23 49.76
CA THR A 411 -6.28 -86.86 49.98
C THR A 411 -5.75 -86.27 48.67
N ASN A 412 -6.27 -85.10 48.29
CA ASN A 412 -5.79 -84.40 47.09
C ASN A 412 -4.43 -83.75 47.38
N ALA A 413 -3.46 -83.94 46.48
CA ALA A 413 -2.23 -83.15 46.47
C ALA A 413 -2.50 -81.80 45.80
N THR A 414 -2.02 -80.70 46.39
CA THR A 414 -2.19 -79.35 45.87
C THR A 414 -0.89 -78.56 45.98
N ALA A 415 -0.55 -77.76 44.96
CA ALA A 415 0.58 -76.82 44.97
C ALA A 415 0.14 -75.48 44.36
N SER A 416 0.62 -74.37 44.92
CA SER A 416 0.36 -73.03 44.37
C SER A 416 1.43 -72.66 43.36
N PHE A 417 1.00 -72.33 42.14
CA PHE A 417 1.86 -71.81 41.08
C PHE A 417 1.84 -70.29 41.01
N ALA A 418 1.10 -69.61 41.91
CA ALA A 418 0.96 -68.15 41.86
C ALA A 418 2.31 -67.43 41.95
N GLY A 419 3.25 -67.94 42.76
CA GLY A 419 4.61 -67.37 42.87
C GLY A 419 5.55 -67.71 41.71
N ALA A 420 5.13 -68.54 40.76
CA ALA A 420 5.90 -68.81 39.53
C ALA A 420 5.71 -67.73 38.47
N PHE A 421 4.77 -66.81 38.69
CA PHE A 421 4.42 -65.74 37.77
C PHE A 421 4.45 -64.39 38.47
N THR A 422 4.91 -63.38 37.76
CA THR A 422 4.83 -61.98 38.16
C THR A 422 3.88 -61.28 37.19
N PRO A 423 2.67 -60.88 37.64
CA PRO A 423 1.79 -60.06 36.82
C PRO A 423 2.31 -58.62 36.76
N ASN A 424 2.14 -57.99 35.61
CA ASN A 424 2.20 -56.55 35.42
C ASN A 424 0.82 -56.13 34.91
N PHE A 425 0.16 -55.23 35.61
CA PHE A 425 -1.21 -54.84 35.27
C PHE A 425 -1.26 -53.72 34.23
N GLY A 426 -0.13 -53.06 33.93
CA GLY A 426 -0.13 -51.83 33.15
C GLY A 426 -0.27 -50.60 34.04
N ALA A 427 -0.41 -49.44 33.40
CA ALA A 427 -0.60 -48.14 34.04
C ALA A 427 -2.00 -48.00 34.69
N ASP A 428 -3.01 -48.70 34.18
CA ASP A 428 -4.39 -48.71 34.72
C ASP A 428 -4.54 -49.52 36.02
N GLY A 429 -3.65 -50.50 36.25
CA GLY A 429 -3.64 -51.31 37.46
C GLY A 429 -4.66 -52.46 37.44
N PRO A 430 -4.72 -53.27 38.51
CA PRO A 430 -5.64 -54.42 38.54
C PRO A 430 -7.10 -53.98 38.65
N LEU A 431 -8.00 -54.77 38.07
CA LEU A 431 -9.44 -54.64 38.29
C LEU A 431 -9.79 -55.03 39.75
N ASP A 432 -10.38 -54.09 40.50
CA ASP A 432 -10.83 -54.26 41.89
C ASP A 432 -12.02 -55.24 42.07
#